data_AF-A0A7N4NHK1-F1
#
_entry.id   AF-A0A7N4NHK1-F1
#
_cell.length_a   1.000
_cell.length_b   1.000
_cell.length_c   1.000
_cell.angle_alpha   90.00
_cell.angle_beta   90.00
_cell.angle_gamma   90.00
#
_symmetry.space_group_name_H-M   'P 1'
#
loop_
_entity.id
_entity.type
_entity.pdbx_description
1 polymer ?
#
loop_
_entity_poly.entity_id
_entity_poly.type
_entity_poly.pdbx_seq_one_letter_code
_entity_poly.pdbx_strand_id
1 'polypeptide(L)'
;MSGPLILFSLPVLYFLLFVFVTSTVFHLQLQFSKISTSPLEILPLSTYRPEGIWTVNSQGRLGNQMGEYAILYALAKLNGHQAYISPEMHHHLAPIFRITLPVLPTSVTQHIPWRDYPLNNWMTEEYRHINGAYVRLTGSPCSWTFYHHLREEIRREFSLHDHI
;
A
#
# COMPACT_ATOMS: atom_id res chain seq x y z
N MET A 1 -8.21 -42.17 21.30
CA MET A 1 -8.42 -41.07 22.27
C MET A 1 -9.07 -39.93 21.50
N SER A 2 -10.40 -39.89 21.51
CA SER A 2 -11.17 -38.85 20.82
C SER A 2 -11.48 -37.76 21.84
N GLY A 3 -10.97 -36.55 21.63
CA GLY A 3 -11.25 -35.41 22.51
C GLY A 3 -12.73 -35.01 22.48
N PRO A 4 -13.26 -34.34 23.52
CA PRO A 4 -14.66 -33.95 23.57
C PRO A 4 -14.92 -32.88 22.52
N LEU A 5 -15.92 -33.13 21.66
CA LEU A 5 -16.49 -32.10 20.80
C LEU A 5 -17.31 -31.17 21.69
N ILE A 6 -16.80 -29.96 21.94
CA ILE A 6 -17.54 -28.91 22.64
C ILE A 6 -18.66 -28.43 21.70
N LEU A 7 -19.86 -28.96 21.87
CA LEU A 7 -21.05 -28.42 21.22
C LEU A 7 -21.46 -27.15 21.99
N PHE A 8 -21.30 -25.99 21.37
CA PHE A 8 -21.84 -24.75 21.91
C PHE A 8 -23.37 -24.83 21.96
N SER A 9 -23.98 -24.34 23.03
CA SER A 9 -25.44 -24.29 23.12
C SER A 9 -26.00 -23.30 22.08
N LEU A 10 -27.18 -23.60 21.53
CA LEU A 10 -27.86 -22.74 20.56
C LEU A 10 -27.87 -21.23 20.93
N PRO A 11 -28.17 -20.82 22.18
CA PRO A 11 -28.14 -19.39 22.53
C PRO A 11 -26.74 -18.77 22.46
N VAL A 12 -25.68 -19.52 22.79
CA VAL A 12 -24.29 -19.04 22.66
C VAL A 12 -23.92 -18.86 21.20
N LEU A 13 -24.35 -19.77 20.32
CA LEU A 13 -24.14 -19.65 18.88
C LEU A 13 -24.81 -18.40 18.30
N TYR A 14 -26.08 -18.14 18.66
CA TYR A 14 -26.79 -16.92 18.24
C TYR A 14 -26.12 -15.65 18.75
N PHE A 15 -25.64 -15.66 20.01
CA PHE A 15 -24.92 -14.52 20.58
C PHE A 15 -23.61 -14.23 19.82
N LEU A 16 -22.82 -15.26 19.52
CA LEU A 16 -21.57 -15.11 18.76
C LEU A 16 -21.82 -14.62 17.32
N LEU A 17 -22.84 -15.15 16.65
CA LEU A 17 -23.23 -14.69 15.32
C LEU A 17 -23.68 -13.23 15.35
N PHE A 18 -24.45 -12.82 16.37
CA PHE A 18 -24.88 -11.43 16.54
C PHE A 18 -23.69 -10.47 16.75
N VAL A 19 -22.73 -10.84 17.60
CA VAL A 19 -21.50 -10.04 17.81
C VAL A 19 -20.68 -9.93 16.52
N PHE A 20 -20.57 -11.02 15.75
CA PHE A 20 -19.84 -11.01 14.47
C PHE A 20 -20.53 -10.14 13.42
N VAL A 21 -21.86 -10.26 13.27
CA VAL A 21 -22.64 -9.45 12.31
C VAL A 21 -22.60 -7.97 12.69
N THR A 22 -22.76 -7.63 13.96
CA THR A 22 -22.71 -6.23 14.40
C THR A 22 -21.31 -5.63 14.23
N SER A 23 -20.25 -6.39 14.53
CA SER A 23 -18.86 -5.97 14.31
C SER A 23 -18.53 -5.76 12.83
N THR A 24 -18.95 -6.68 11.95
CA THR A 24 -18.74 -6.55 10.50
C THR A 24 -19.51 -5.37 9.92
N VAL A 25 -20.76 -5.16 10.31
CA VAL A 25 -21.55 -3.98 9.91
C VAL A 25 -20.89 -2.69 10.40
N PHE A 26 -20.44 -2.64 11.66
CA PHE A 26 -19.75 -1.47 12.20
C PHE A 26 -18.44 -1.17 11.46
N HIS A 27 -17.64 -2.19 11.15
CA HIS A 27 -16.42 -2.03 10.35
C HIS A 27 -16.71 -1.51 8.94
N LEU A 28 -17.78 -1.98 8.29
CA LEU A 28 -18.20 -1.49 6.98
C LEU A 28 -18.68 -0.03 7.07
N GLN A 29 -19.49 0.33 8.07
CA GLN A 29 -19.94 1.71 8.28
C GLN A 29 -18.76 2.68 8.53
N LEU A 30 -17.74 2.24 9.27
CA LEU A 30 -16.53 3.02 9.50
C LEU A 30 -15.70 3.21 8.21
N GLN A 31 -15.66 2.20 7.33
CA GLN A 31 -15.05 2.33 6.01
C GLN A 31 -15.78 3.36 5.15
N PHE A 32 -17.12 3.30 5.08
CA PHE A 32 -17.92 4.22 4.26
C PHE A 32 -17.90 5.66 4.78
N SER A 33 -17.87 5.87 6.10
CA SER A 33 -17.84 7.23 6.68
C SER A 33 -16.50 7.94 6.43
N LYS A 34 -15.39 7.20 6.28
CA LYS A 34 -14.07 7.76 5.95
C LYS A 34 -13.87 8.05 4.45
N ILE A 35 -14.77 7.57 3.58
CA ILE A 35 -14.73 7.84 2.13
C ILE A 35 -15.36 9.22 1.81
N SER A 36 -16.10 9.82 2.76
CA SER A 36 -16.61 11.17 2.60
C SER A 36 -15.62 12.19 3.17
N THR A 37 -15.24 13.14 2.32
CA THR A 37 -14.47 14.37 2.60
C THR A 37 -12.96 14.26 2.89
N SER A 38 -12.16 14.26 1.83
CA SER A 38 -11.05 15.23 1.74
C SER A 38 -11.18 16.01 0.42
N PRO A 39 -11.03 17.35 0.43
CA PRO A 39 -10.98 18.13 -0.79
C PRO A 39 -9.74 17.73 -1.59
N LEU A 40 -9.89 17.55 -2.90
CA LEU A 40 -8.81 17.41 -3.87
C LEU A 40 -7.86 18.61 -3.73
N GLU A 41 -6.79 18.45 -2.97
CA GLU A 41 -5.72 19.44 -2.94
C GLU A 41 -4.89 19.26 -4.22
N ILE A 42 -5.28 20.01 -5.24
CA ILE A 42 -4.58 20.09 -6.52
C ILE A 42 -3.26 20.83 -6.25
N LEU A 43 -2.21 20.10 -5.90
CA LEU A 43 -0.85 20.64 -5.94
C LEU A 43 -0.54 21.05 -7.39
N PRO A 44 0.06 22.22 -7.61
CA PRO A 44 0.39 22.67 -8.95
C PRO A 44 1.44 21.72 -9.53
N LEU A 45 1.03 21.00 -10.57
CA LEU A 45 1.85 20.10 -11.38
C LEU A 45 2.97 20.92 -12.03
N SER A 46 4.06 21.13 -11.29
CA SER A 46 5.33 21.58 -11.82
C SER A 46 5.72 20.64 -12.97
N THR A 47 6.07 21.24 -14.10
CA THR A 47 6.42 20.68 -15.40
C THR A 47 7.44 19.53 -15.36
N TYR A 48 7.02 18.36 -14.92
CA TYR A 48 7.67 17.08 -15.19
C TYR A 48 6.67 16.30 -16.03
N ARG A 49 6.93 16.15 -17.34
CA ARG A 49 6.15 15.22 -18.17
C ARG A 49 6.47 13.83 -17.61
N PRO A 50 5.54 13.12 -16.96
CA PRO A 50 5.85 11.80 -16.45
C PRO A 50 6.11 10.93 -17.68
N GLU A 51 7.34 10.41 -17.83
CA GLU A 51 7.63 9.34 -18.80
C GLU A 51 6.92 8.04 -18.44
N GLY A 52 6.09 8.06 -17.39
CA GLY A 52 5.35 6.93 -16.89
C GLY A 52 4.85 7.11 -15.46
N ILE A 53 3.95 6.22 -15.06
CA ILE A 53 3.45 6.06 -13.69
C ILE A 53 3.86 4.65 -13.23
N TRP A 54 4.46 4.57 -12.05
CA TRP A 54 4.81 3.30 -11.44
C TRP A 54 4.03 3.07 -10.15
N THR A 55 3.68 1.81 -9.88
CA THR A 55 2.93 1.43 -8.67
C THR A 55 3.30 0.02 -8.19
N VAL A 56 2.64 -0.45 -7.13
CA VAL A 56 2.78 -1.78 -6.52
C VAL A 56 1.41 -2.42 -6.31
N ASN A 57 1.37 -3.72 -6.02
CA ASN A 57 0.13 -4.45 -5.78
C ASN A 57 -0.52 -4.18 -4.41
N SER A 58 0.19 -3.56 -3.45
CA SER A 58 -0.34 -3.20 -2.12
C SER A 58 -0.84 -4.41 -1.35
N GLN A 59 0.00 -5.44 -1.14
CA GLN A 59 -0.43 -6.70 -0.49
C GLN A 59 0.16 -6.92 0.91
N GLY A 60 -0.63 -7.55 1.77
CA GLY A 60 -0.19 -8.01 3.09
C GLY A 60 -0.35 -6.98 4.21
N ARG A 61 0.32 -7.25 5.34
CA ARG A 61 0.22 -6.46 6.59
C ARG A 61 1.10 -5.20 6.54
N LEU A 62 1.00 -4.36 7.59
CA LEU A 62 1.75 -3.11 7.72
C LEU A 62 3.22 -3.19 7.28
N GLY A 63 3.98 -4.19 7.76
CA GLY A 63 5.39 -4.35 7.38
C GLY A 63 5.61 -4.61 5.88
N ASN A 64 4.71 -5.36 5.24
CA ASN A 64 4.75 -5.58 3.79
C ASN A 64 4.44 -4.29 3.03
N GLN A 65 3.41 -3.57 3.47
CA GLN A 65 3.03 -2.28 2.89
C GLN A 65 4.18 -1.26 3.00
N MET A 66 4.86 -1.20 4.15
CA MET A 66 6.06 -0.37 4.34
C MET A 66 7.20 -0.78 3.39
N GLY A 67 7.42 -2.09 3.22
CA GLY A 67 8.43 -2.62 2.29
C GLY A 67 8.13 -2.29 0.84
N GLU A 68 6.89 -2.55 0.38
CA GLU A 68 6.43 -2.24 -0.97
C GLU A 68 6.52 -0.74 -1.26
N TYR A 69 6.11 0.12 -0.31
CA TYR A 69 6.26 1.56 -0.41
C TYR A 69 7.72 1.98 -0.60
N ALA A 70 8.63 1.48 0.26
CA ALA A 70 10.04 1.83 0.20
C ALA A 70 10.69 1.41 -1.13
N ILE A 71 10.29 0.26 -1.66
CA ILE A 71 10.81 -0.27 -2.91
C ILE A 71 10.25 0.48 -4.11
N LEU A 72 8.95 0.78 -4.11
CA LEU A 72 8.34 1.64 -5.11
C LEU A 72 9.04 3.00 -5.16
N TYR A 73 9.22 3.63 -4.00
CA TYR A 73 9.90 4.91 -3.86
C TYR A 73 11.31 4.85 -4.47
N ALA A 74 12.08 3.83 -4.09
CA ALA A 74 13.47 3.72 -4.54
C ALA A 74 13.58 3.41 -6.03
N LEU A 75 12.83 2.43 -6.53
CA LEU A 75 12.94 2.00 -7.93
C LEU A 75 12.36 3.04 -8.89
N ALA A 76 11.22 3.65 -8.57
CA ALA A 76 10.68 4.71 -9.41
C ALA A 76 11.63 5.90 -9.50
N LYS A 77 12.19 6.35 -8.35
CA LYS A 77 13.18 7.43 -8.31
C LYS A 77 14.44 7.09 -9.10
N LEU A 78 14.97 5.88 -8.92
CA LEU A 78 16.18 5.42 -9.60
C LEU A 78 16.01 5.35 -11.12
N ASN A 79 14.81 5.06 -11.60
CA ASN A 79 14.49 4.96 -13.02
C ASN A 79 13.84 6.25 -13.58
N GLY A 80 13.79 7.35 -12.81
CA GLY A 80 13.25 8.63 -13.29
C GLY A 80 11.73 8.68 -13.48
N HIS A 81 10.98 7.76 -12.89
CA HIS A 81 9.52 7.67 -12.99
C HIS A 81 8.81 8.19 -11.74
N GLN A 82 7.57 8.64 -11.92
CA GLN A 82 6.71 9.03 -10.80
C GLN A 82 6.09 7.79 -10.16
N ALA A 83 6.29 7.64 -8.85
CA ALA A 83 5.63 6.62 -8.04
C ALA A 83 4.25 7.10 -7.56
N TYR A 84 3.28 6.18 -7.58
CA TYR A 84 1.99 6.36 -6.94
C TYR A 84 1.58 5.13 -6.15
N ILE A 85 0.98 5.36 -4.99
CA ILE A 85 0.47 4.30 -4.13
C ILE A 85 -1.04 4.07 -4.34
N SER A 86 -1.50 2.89 -3.99
CA SER A 86 -2.93 2.59 -3.99
C SER A 86 -3.66 3.33 -2.86
N PRO A 87 -4.98 3.55 -2.96
CA PRO A 87 -5.77 4.09 -1.85
C PRO A 87 -5.71 3.20 -0.60
N GLU A 88 -5.59 1.88 -0.78
CA GLU A 88 -5.46 0.91 0.32
C GLU A 88 -4.14 1.07 1.08
N MET A 89 -3.01 1.14 0.37
CA MET A 89 -1.71 1.37 0.98
C MET A 89 -1.70 2.71 1.73
N HIS A 90 -2.23 3.77 1.11
CA HIS A 90 -2.35 5.07 1.76
C HIS A 90 -3.20 4.98 3.04
N HIS A 91 -4.34 4.28 3.01
CA HIS A 91 -5.20 4.09 4.18
C HIS A 91 -4.47 3.40 5.35
N HIS A 92 -3.56 2.49 5.06
CA HIS A 92 -2.79 1.79 6.09
C HIS A 92 -1.60 2.59 6.62
N LEU A 93 -0.89 3.32 5.76
CA LEU A 93 0.36 3.99 6.11
C LEU A 93 0.18 5.44 6.56
N ALA A 94 -0.65 6.21 5.87
CA ALA A 94 -0.80 7.65 6.11
C ALA A 94 -1.30 8.02 7.52
N PRO A 95 -2.10 7.21 8.24
CA PRO A 95 -2.45 7.55 9.62
C PRO A 95 -1.27 7.47 10.60
N ILE A 96 -0.22 6.72 10.27
CA ILE A 96 0.93 6.44 11.16
C ILE A 96 2.12 7.30 10.73
N PHE A 97 2.38 7.36 9.42
CA PHE A 97 3.60 7.89 8.84
C PHE A 97 3.35 9.08 7.92
N ARG A 98 4.33 9.98 7.85
CA ARG A 98 4.32 11.17 6.97
C ARG A 98 4.68 10.83 5.52
N ILE A 99 4.09 9.77 4.97
CA ILE A 99 4.32 9.35 3.59
C ILE A 99 3.87 10.44 2.62
N THR A 100 4.63 10.65 1.55
CA THR A 100 4.42 11.74 0.60
C THR A 100 4.05 11.29 -0.82
N LEU A 101 4.17 9.99 -1.13
CA LEU A 101 3.82 9.50 -2.46
C LEU A 101 2.33 9.78 -2.77
N PRO A 102 2.01 10.30 -3.97
CA PRO A 102 0.64 10.59 -4.34
C PRO A 102 -0.19 9.31 -4.49
N VAL A 103 -1.48 9.43 -4.24
CA VAL A 103 -2.44 8.32 -4.38
C VAL A 103 -2.95 8.25 -5.82
N LEU A 104 -2.91 7.06 -6.42
CA LEU A 104 -3.56 6.80 -7.71
C LEU A 104 -4.98 6.27 -7.48
N PRO A 105 -6.04 6.97 -7.92
CA PRO A 105 -7.40 6.51 -7.73
C PRO A 105 -7.67 5.16 -8.39
N THR A 106 -8.42 4.29 -7.74
CA THR A 106 -8.78 2.95 -8.27
C THR A 106 -9.43 3.01 -9.64
N SER A 107 -10.26 4.03 -9.89
CA SER A 107 -10.89 4.27 -11.19
C SER A 107 -9.88 4.51 -12.31
N VAL A 108 -8.73 5.11 -12.03
CA VAL A 108 -7.66 5.31 -13.01
C VAL A 108 -6.81 4.04 -13.13
N THR A 109 -6.44 3.44 -11.99
CA THR A 109 -5.60 2.22 -11.95
C THR A 109 -6.16 1.09 -12.79
N GLN A 110 -7.49 0.91 -12.83
CA GLN A 110 -8.14 -0.17 -13.60
C GLN A 110 -8.02 -0.03 -15.13
N HIS A 111 -7.77 1.18 -15.62
CA HIS A 111 -7.71 1.47 -17.06
C HIS A 111 -6.28 1.57 -17.60
N ILE A 112 -5.28 1.54 -16.73
CA ILE A 112 -3.87 1.58 -17.13
C ILE A 112 -3.44 0.16 -17.54
N PRO A 113 -2.83 -0.02 -18.73
CA PRO A 113 -2.31 -1.31 -19.17
C PRO A 113 -0.97 -1.61 -18.48
N TRP A 114 -1.04 -2.01 -17.22
CA TRP A 114 0.13 -2.28 -16.40
C TRP A 114 1.00 -3.38 -16.98
N ARG A 115 2.31 -3.11 -17.03
CA ARG A 115 3.33 -4.15 -17.14
C ARG A 115 3.68 -4.63 -15.74
N ASP A 116 3.23 -5.83 -15.39
CA ASP A 116 3.66 -6.48 -14.16
C ASP A 116 5.14 -6.84 -14.23
N TYR A 117 5.90 -6.37 -13.24
CA TYR A 117 7.34 -6.57 -13.16
C TYR A 117 7.70 -7.24 -11.83
N PRO A 118 7.92 -8.57 -11.81
CA PRO A 118 8.24 -9.30 -10.59
C PRO A 118 9.64 -8.96 -10.09
N LEU A 119 9.75 -8.70 -8.80
CA LEU A 119 11.01 -8.41 -8.13
C LEU A 119 11.53 -9.62 -7.36
N ASN A 120 12.85 -9.79 -7.39
CA ASN A 120 13.58 -10.73 -6.55
C ASN A 120 13.69 -10.19 -5.11
N ASN A 121 14.14 -11.05 -4.20
CA ASN A 121 14.31 -10.67 -2.79
C ASN A 121 15.53 -9.76 -2.51
N TRP A 122 16.29 -9.36 -3.54
CA TRP A 122 17.44 -8.47 -3.43
C TRP A 122 17.57 -7.58 -4.67
N MET A 123 18.26 -6.44 -4.51
CA MET A 123 18.53 -5.50 -5.60
C MET A 123 19.53 -6.10 -6.60
N THR A 124 19.21 -6.01 -7.90
CA THR A 124 20.06 -6.42 -9.01
C THR A 124 20.30 -5.25 -9.97
N GLU A 125 21.33 -5.34 -10.81
CA GLU A 125 21.69 -4.27 -11.75
C GLU A 125 20.60 -3.97 -12.79
N GLU A 126 19.87 -5.01 -13.20
CA GLU A 126 18.72 -4.93 -14.12
C GLU A 126 17.61 -3.97 -13.61
N TYR A 127 17.42 -3.84 -12.29
CA TYR A 127 16.39 -2.96 -11.72
C TYR A 127 16.73 -1.46 -11.79
N ARG A 128 17.96 -1.12 -12.22
CA ARG A 128 18.34 0.27 -12.50
C ARG A 128 17.84 0.76 -13.86
N HIS A 129 17.37 -0.14 -14.72
CA HIS A 129 17.00 0.14 -16.11
C HIS A 129 15.72 -0.58 -16.51
N ILE A 130 14.67 -0.49 -15.68
CA ILE A 130 13.37 -1.11 -15.98
C ILE A 130 12.68 -0.26 -17.04
N ASN A 131 12.47 -0.84 -18.22
CA ASN A 131 11.77 -0.18 -19.30
C ASN A 131 10.24 -0.20 -19.11
N GLY A 132 9.58 0.90 -19.43
CA GLY A 132 8.14 0.98 -19.57
C GLY A 132 7.52 2.16 -18.82
N ALA A 133 6.55 2.80 -19.46
CA ALA A 133 5.84 3.92 -18.87
C ALA A 133 4.93 3.49 -17.72
N TYR A 134 4.26 2.34 -17.83
CA TYR A 134 3.28 1.91 -16.83
C TYR A 134 3.70 0.58 -16.20
N VAL A 135 4.47 0.65 -15.12
CA VAL A 135 5.02 -0.52 -14.45
C VAL A 135 4.33 -0.74 -13.11
N ARG A 136 3.94 -1.98 -12.85
CA ARG A 136 3.45 -2.43 -11.55
C ARG A 136 4.47 -3.42 -10.99
N LEU A 137 5.18 -3.00 -9.97
CA LEU A 137 6.18 -3.83 -9.29
C LEU A 137 5.45 -4.88 -8.46
N THR A 138 5.77 -6.15 -8.65
CA THR A 138 5.10 -7.28 -8.00
C THR A 138 6.09 -8.16 -7.24
N GLY A 139 5.56 -9.01 -6.37
CA GLY A 139 6.33 -9.86 -5.46
C GLY A 139 6.19 -9.41 -4.02
N SER A 140 7.06 -9.91 -3.13
CA SER A 140 7.13 -9.47 -1.73
C SER A 140 8.58 -9.19 -1.32
N PRO A 141 9.30 -8.32 -2.07
CA PRO A 141 10.66 -8.00 -1.71
C PRO A 141 10.70 -7.23 -0.38
N CYS A 142 11.50 -7.72 0.57
CA CYS A 142 11.63 -7.12 1.92
C CYS A 142 13.08 -6.70 2.23
N SER A 143 13.92 -6.51 1.20
CA SER A 143 15.35 -6.29 1.39
C SER A 143 15.73 -4.81 1.40
N TRP A 144 16.57 -4.44 2.36
CA TRP A 144 17.13 -3.10 2.49
C TRP A 144 18.01 -2.69 1.30
N THR A 145 18.49 -3.67 0.52
CA THR A 145 19.38 -3.44 -0.64
C THR A 145 18.77 -2.55 -1.72
N PHE A 146 17.44 -2.52 -1.84
CA PHE A 146 16.72 -1.67 -2.79
C PHE A 146 16.83 -0.18 -2.46
N TYR A 147 16.81 0.18 -1.17
CA TYR A 147 16.61 1.56 -0.74
C TYR A 147 17.69 2.07 0.21
N HIS A 148 18.76 1.31 0.45
CA HIS A 148 19.87 1.73 1.32
C HIS A 148 20.45 3.10 0.96
N HIS A 149 20.58 3.35 -0.33
CA HIS A 149 21.12 4.59 -0.88
C HIS A 149 20.20 5.80 -0.64
N LEU A 150 18.93 5.56 -0.33
CA LEU A 150 17.91 6.56 0.01
C LEU A 150 17.47 6.45 1.47
N ARG A 151 18.26 5.82 2.35
CA ARG A 151 17.84 5.52 3.73
C ARG A 151 17.30 6.74 4.48
N GLU A 152 17.89 7.92 4.28
CA GLU A 152 17.48 9.14 4.99
C GLU A 152 16.15 9.67 4.44
N GLU A 153 15.88 9.49 3.15
CA GLU A 153 14.59 9.80 2.55
C GLU A 153 13.51 8.85 3.06
N ILE A 154 13.77 7.55 3.01
CA ILE A 154 12.85 6.53 3.53
C ILE A 154 12.55 6.75 5.02
N ARG A 155 13.55 7.16 5.81
CA ARG A 155 13.32 7.52 7.23
C ARG A 155 12.41 8.73 7.40
N ARG A 156 12.45 9.70 6.48
CA ARG A 156 11.52 10.85 6.50
C ARG A 156 10.10 10.41 6.13
N GLU A 157 9.96 9.58 5.09
CA GLU A 157 8.67 9.00 4.69
C GLU A 157 8.00 8.23 5.85
N PHE A 158 8.79 7.45 6.59
CA PHE A 158 8.31 6.68 7.75
C PHE A 158 8.51 7.37 9.11
N SER A 159 8.62 8.70 9.12
CA SER A 159 8.54 9.45 10.36
C SER A 159 7.11 9.45 10.89
N LEU A 160 6.96 9.32 12.21
CA LEU A 160 5.64 9.34 12.85
C LEU A 160 5.05 10.76 12.83
N HIS A 161 3.73 10.84 12.87
CA HIS A 161 3.07 12.11 13.18
C HIS A 161 3.42 12.55 14.61
N ASP A 162 3.45 13.86 14.86
CA ASP A 162 3.76 14.42 16.19
C ASP A 162 2.65 14.19 17.24
N HIS A 163 1.68 13.32 16.94
CA HIS A 163 0.51 13.07 17.77
C HIS A 163 0.47 11.57 18.11
N ILE A 164 1.07 11.22 19.24
CA ILE A 164 0.85 9.93 19.93
C ILE A 164 0.40 10.25 21.35
#